data_AF-A0A3B8I0F4-F1
#
_entry.id   AF-A0A3B8I0F4-F1
#
_cell.length_a   1.000
_cell.length_b   1.000
_cell.length_c   1.000
_cell.angle_alpha   90.00
_cell.angle_beta   90.00
_cell.angle_gamma   90.00
#
_symmetry.space_group_name_H-M   'P 1'
#
loop_
_entity.id
_entity.type
_entity.pdbx_description
1 polymer ?
#
loop_
_entity_poly.entity_id
_entity_poly.type
_entity_poly.pdbx_seq_one_letter_code
_entity_poly.pdbx_strand_id
1 'polypeptide(L)'
;MSLLALQGSVELGLIYAIMALGVFISFRTLNIPDLTVDSSFTLGAAVSAMLCTMGHPWLALPAALAAGYLAGNVTALLHTKLKIQPLLAG
;
A
#
# COMPACT_ATOMS: atom_id res chain seq x y z
N MET A 1 -26.03 -15.72 -10.45
CA MET A 1 -24.74 -15.02 -10.29
C MET A 1 -25.08 -13.54 -10.11
N SER A 2 -25.05 -13.07 -8.87
CA SER A 2 -25.76 -11.87 -8.42
C SER A 2 -25.12 -10.57 -8.91
N LEU A 3 -25.94 -9.56 -9.22
CA LEU A 3 -25.51 -8.19 -9.56
C LEU A 3 -24.50 -7.62 -8.54
N LEU A 4 -24.68 -7.98 -7.26
CA LEU A 4 -23.75 -7.69 -6.16
C LEU A 4 -22.32 -8.18 -6.41
N ALA A 5 -22.16 -9.40 -6.95
CA ALA A 5 -20.85 -9.95 -7.24
C ALA A 5 -20.17 -9.18 -8.38
N LEU A 6 -20.94 -8.74 -9.39
CA LEU A 6 -20.42 -7.94 -10.50
C LEU A 6 -19.97 -6.55 -10.02
N GLN A 7 -20.79 -5.87 -9.21
CA GLN A 7 -20.44 -4.56 -8.64
C GLN A 7 -19.19 -4.63 -7.75
N GLY A 8 -19.12 -5.59 -6.83
CA GLY A 8 -17.97 -5.75 -5.93
C GLY A 8 -16.68 -6.12 -6.68
N SER A 9 -16.78 -6.91 -7.75
CA SER A 9 -15.61 -7.26 -8.57
C SER A 9 -15.03 -6.06 -9.31
N VAL A 10 -15.89 -5.18 -9.82
CA VAL A 10 -15.46 -3.95 -10.50
C VAL A 10 -14.83 -2.96 -9.51
N GLU A 11 -15.42 -2.80 -8.33
CA GLU A 11 -14.89 -1.93 -7.27
C GLU A 11 -13.50 -2.37 -6.82
N LEU A 12 -13.34 -3.65 -6.47
CA LEU A 12 -12.05 -4.22 -6.12
C LEU A 12 -11.04 -4.12 -7.27
N GLY A 13 -11.47 -4.37 -8.51
CA GLY A 13 -10.62 -4.23 -9.69
C GLY A 13 -10.06 -2.82 -9.88
N LEU A 14 -10.88 -1.79 -9.67
CA LEU A 14 -10.45 -0.39 -9.73
C LEU A 14 -9.46 -0.03 -8.61
N ILE A 15 -9.69 -0.52 -7.40
CA ILE A 15 -8.79 -0.33 -6.26
C ILE A 15 -7.43 -1.01 -6.53
N TYR A 16 -7.44 -2.26 -6.95
CA TYR A 16 -6.23 -3.03 -7.25
C TYR A 16 -5.48 -2.52 -8.49
N ALA A 17 -6.15 -1.86 -9.44
CA ALA A 17 -5.47 -1.26 -10.59
C ALA A 17 -4.47 -0.17 -10.17
N ILE A 18 -4.81 0.66 -9.18
CA ILE A 18 -3.90 1.69 -8.65
C ILE A 18 -2.72 1.06 -7.91
N MET A 19 -2.99 0.01 -7.11
CA MET A 19 -1.96 -0.76 -6.42
C MET A 19 -0.97 -1.40 -7.42
N ALA A 20 -1.49 -2.04 -8.47
CA ALA A 20 -0.68 -2.66 -9.53
C ALA A 20 0.21 -1.63 -10.26
N LEU A 21 -0.30 -0.40 -10.46
CA LEU A 21 0.48 0.70 -11.03
C LEU A 21 1.65 1.09 -10.11
N GLY A 22 1.43 1.15 -8.79
CA GLY A 22 2.51 1.39 -7.81
C GLY A 22 3.60 0.33 -7.87
N VAL A 23 3.20 -0.95 -7.92
CA VAL A 23 4.13 -2.09 -8.03
C VAL A 23 4.94 -1.98 -9.34
N PHE A 24 4.27 -1.67 -10.45
CA PHE A 24 4.93 -1.48 -11.75
C PHE A 24 5.96 -0.34 -11.73
N ILE A 25 5.65 0.79 -11.07
CA ILE A 25 6.61 1.90 -10.94
C ILE A 25 7.86 1.42 -10.18
N SER A 26 7.69 0.73 -9.05
CA SER A 26 8.85 0.29 -8.25
C SER A 26 9.74 -0.69 -9.03
N PHE A 27 9.14 -1.67 -9.70
CA PHE A 27 9.86 -2.59 -10.58
C PHE A 27 10.61 -1.87 -11.70
N ARG A 28 9.97 -0.88 -12.34
CA ARG A 28 10.56 -0.15 -13.48
C ARG A 28 11.67 0.81 -13.04
N THR A 29 11.56 1.41 -11.86
CA THR A 29 12.52 2.41 -11.38
C THR A 29 13.69 1.77 -10.65
N LEU A 30 13.46 0.81 -9.75
CA LEU A 30 14.53 0.20 -8.96
C LEU A 30 15.10 -1.08 -9.59
N ASN A 31 14.46 -1.69 -10.60
CA ASN A 31 14.85 -3.00 -11.19
C ASN A 31 14.96 -4.13 -10.14
N ILE A 32 14.19 -4.06 -9.06
CA ILE A 32 14.12 -5.09 -8.00
C ILE A 32 12.64 -5.38 -7.68
N PRO A 33 12.30 -6.63 -7.34
CA PRO A 33 11.00 -6.98 -6.77
C PRO A 33 10.83 -6.36 -5.39
N ASP A 34 10.10 -5.25 -5.38
CA ASP A 34 9.76 -4.51 -4.19
C ASP A 34 8.34 -4.87 -3.73
N LEU A 35 8.25 -5.67 -2.65
CA LEU A 35 6.99 -6.05 -2.02
C LEU A 35 6.43 -4.97 -1.07
N THR A 36 7.19 -3.89 -0.84
CA THR A 36 6.80 -2.80 0.07
C THR A 36 5.52 -2.11 -0.39
N VAL A 37 5.23 -2.11 -1.69
CA VAL A 37 4.02 -1.49 -2.24
C VAL A 37 2.76 -2.25 -1.82
N ASP A 38 2.80 -3.58 -1.80
CA ASP A 38 1.67 -4.41 -1.33
C ASP A 38 1.43 -4.21 0.17
N SER A 39 2.49 -4.27 0.98
CA SER A 39 2.39 -4.10 2.44
C SER A 39 2.00 -2.68 2.84
N SER A 40 2.54 -1.65 2.18
CA SER A 40 2.19 -0.24 2.45
C SER A 40 0.75 0.09 2.09
N PHE A 41 0.20 -0.53 1.04
CA PHE A 41 -1.21 -0.35 0.66
C PHE A 41 -2.15 -0.87 1.75
N THR A 42 -1.88 -2.08 2.28
CA THR A 42 -2.67 -2.65 3.38
C THR A 42 -2.54 -1.86 4.68
N LEU A 43 -1.35 -1.33 4.99
CA LEU A 43 -1.14 -0.44 6.14
C LEU A 43 -1.97 0.85 6.03
N GLY A 44 -1.97 1.49 4.86
CA GLY A 44 -2.78 2.69 4.62
C GLY A 44 -4.27 2.42 4.78
N ALA A 45 -4.75 1.28 4.28
CA ALA A 45 -6.15 0.85 4.45
C ALA A 45 -6.50 0.62 5.93
N ALA A 46 -5.62 -0.04 6.69
CA ALA A 46 -5.81 -0.30 8.12
C ALA A 46 -5.86 1.00 8.95
N VAL A 47 -4.93 1.94 8.69
CA VAL A 47 -4.91 3.25 9.35
C VAL A 47 -6.16 4.06 9.00
N SER A 48 -6.56 4.05 7.73
CA SER A 48 -7.76 4.75 7.28
C SER A 48 -9.02 4.20 7.94
N ALA A 49 -9.17 2.87 7.98
CA ALA A 49 -10.29 2.20 8.64
C ALA A 49 -10.35 2.52 10.14
N MET A 50 -9.22 2.46 10.84
CA MET A 50 -9.15 2.76 12.28
C MET A 50 -9.61 4.20 12.57
N LEU A 51 -9.09 5.18 11.83
CA LEU A 51 -9.46 6.59 12.04
C LEU A 51 -10.89 6.90 11.64
N CYS A 52 -11.43 6.22 10.63
CA CYS A 52 -12.86 6.30 10.30
C CYS A 52 -13.73 5.76 11.44
N THR A 53 -13.36 4.63 12.06
CA THR A 53 -14.10 4.06 13.20
C THR A 53 -14.04 4.94 14.45
N MET A 54 -12.98 5.74 14.60
CA MET A 54 -12.84 6.72 15.69
C MET A 54 -13.59 8.04 15.44
N GLY A 55 -14.28 8.19 14.31
CA GLY A 55 -15.08 9.38 14.00
C GLY A 55 -14.29 10.54 13.38
N HIS A 56 -13.07 10.29 12.88
CA HIS A 56 -12.26 11.29 12.18
C HIS A 56 -11.92 10.90 10.72
N PRO A 57 -12.92 10.83 9.80
CA PRO A 57 -12.71 10.40 8.42
C PRO A 57 -11.79 11.33 7.62
N TRP A 58 -11.84 12.63 7.90
CA TRP A 58 -11.02 13.62 7.19
C TRP A 58 -9.53 13.53 7.54
N LEU A 59 -9.21 13.10 8.77
CA LEU A 59 -7.83 12.88 9.20
C LEU A 59 -7.27 11.53 8.73
N ALA A 60 -8.16 10.60 8.33
CA ALA A 60 -7.78 9.28 7.84
C ALA A 60 -6.86 9.34 6.61
N LEU A 61 -7.15 10.25 5.67
CA LEU A 61 -6.37 10.44 4.44
C LEU A 61 -4.93 10.87 4.69
N PRO A 62 -4.65 12.01 5.37
CA PRO A 62 -3.27 12.43 5.63
C PRO A 62 -2.52 11.44 6.54
N ALA A 63 -3.21 10.79 7.48
CA ALA A 63 -2.59 9.79 8.34
C ALA A 63 -2.21 8.50 7.59
N ALA A 64 -3.07 8.01 6.69
CA ALA A 64 -2.76 6.86 5.84
C ALA A 64 -1.56 7.15 4.92
N LEU A 65 -1.49 8.37 4.37
CA LEU A 65 -0.34 8.81 3.55
C LEU A 65 0.95 8.86 4.37
N ALA A 66 0.89 9.42 5.59
CA ALA A 66 2.04 9.46 6.49
C ALA A 66 2.51 8.05 6.90
N ALA A 67 1.58 7.13 7.17
CA ALA A 67 1.90 5.75 7.50
C ALA A 67 2.58 5.02 6.33
N GLY A 68 2.07 5.17 5.10
CA GLY A 68 2.69 4.60 3.90
C GLY A 68 4.08 5.18 3.62
N TYR A 69 4.26 6.49 3.82
CA TYR A 69 5.59 7.12 3.72
C TYR A 69 6.57 6.54 4.74
N LEU A 70 6.15 6.38 6.00
CA LEU A 70 7.01 5.80 7.04
C LEU A 70 7.38 4.35 6.73
N ALA A 71 6.45 3.53 6.24
CA ALA A 71 6.73 2.16 5.82
C ALA A 71 7.81 2.12 4.72
N GLY A 72 7.68 2.94 3.67
CA GLY A 72 8.70 3.04 2.62
C GLY A 72 10.08 3.48 3.13
N ASN A 73 10.13 4.39 4.11
CA ASN A 73 11.40 4.79 4.74
C ASN A 73 12.03 3.65 5.55
N VAL A 74 11.23 2.86 6.26
CA VAL A 74 11.74 1.69 7.00
C VAL A 74 12.37 0.70 6.03
N THR A 75 11.70 0.36 4.92
CA THR A 75 12.27 -0.56 3.92
C THR A 75 13.53 0.02 3.27
N ALA A 76 13.54 1.32 2.95
CA ALA A 76 14.73 1.99 2.43
C ALA A 76 15.91 1.92 3.42
N LEU A 77 15.67 2.08 4.73
CA LEU A 77 16.71 1.93 5.75
C LEU A 77 17.22 0.50 5.86
N LEU A 78 16.33 -0.50 5.84
CA LEU A 78 16.69 -1.92 5.85
C LEU A 78 17.57 -2.29 4.64
N HIS A 79 17.20 -1.82 3.45
CA HIS A 79 17.96 -2.10 2.24
C HIS A 79 19.30 -1.35 2.20
N THR A 80 19.31 -0.04 2.49
CA THR A 80 20.52 0.80 2.34
C THR A 80 21.55 0.64 3.46
N LYS A 81 21.12 0.44 4.70
CA LYS A 81 22.02 0.34 5.87
C LYS A 81 22.29 -1.10 6.29
N LEU A 82 21.28 -1.96 6.27
CA LEU A 82 21.39 -3.34 6.75
C LEU A 82 21.67 -4.35 5.62
N LYS A 83 21.67 -3.91 4.36
CA LYS A 83 21.96 -4.73 3.15
C LYS A 83 21.10 -6.00 3.06
N ILE A 84 19.88 -5.92 3.60
CA ILE A 84 18.90 -7.01 3.51
C ILE A 84 18.36 -7.05 2.08
N GLN A 85 18.09 -8.24 1.56
CA GLN A 85 17.45 -8.37 0.25
C GLN A 85 16.11 -7.64 0.23
N PRO A 86 15.80 -6.86 -0.82
CA PRO A 86 14.58 -6.06 -0.87
C PRO A 86 13.30 -6.91 -0.79
N LEU A 87 13.37 -8.18 -1.22
CA LEU A 87 12.31 -9.18 -1.04
C LEU A 87 11.95 -9.48 0.43
N LEU A 88 12.90 -9.34 1.36
CA LEU A 88 12.69 -9.59 2.80
C LEU A 88 12.48 -8.31 3.61
N ALA A 89 12.75 -7.15 3.00
CA ALA A 89 12.69 -5.84 3.66
C ALA A 89 11.35 -5.13 3.46
N GLY A 90 10.57 -5.53 2.45
CA GLY A 90 9.24 -5.02 2.11
C GLY A 90 8.11 -5.85 2.67
#